data_AF-A0A1G9QR83-F1
#
_entry.id   AF-A0A1G9QR83-F1
#
_cell.length_a   1.000
_cell.length_b   1.000
_cell.length_c   1.000
_cell.angle_alpha   90.00
_cell.angle_beta   90.00
_cell.angle_gamma   90.00
#
_symmetry.space_group_name_H-M   'P 1'
#
loop_
_entity.id
_entity.type
_entity.pdbx_description
1 polymer ?
#
loop_
_entity_poly.entity_id
_entity_poly.type
_entity_poly.pdbx_seq_one_letter_code
_entity_poly.pdbx_strand_id
1 'polypeptide(L)'
;MDDSPSHARNTRTRLLLGVAAAAVLAPLSISGVAAADAPAAPPASAPQWTTQQVAPGVEVRTGTVKDPAAAPSWTVTVQAEVKARFTGAQAWANVGTESWATQTADRLRAAGLEPVVTKVAWPDYADTPHGLMGVRVRIGSFPTQDAAKSVAAQVTAAGLRNTVEWTGYDVDQPADVENIHVAVIDPRTFHGTVEATHGGNVADRETTSSVAGKLGSLVGVNGGFFLTSSADGVQGTMAGVSAYDGELTSMAVGSRAALILEDGGRRTRIADLTTTVTVRAGHAEHSVEGINRTPGLLRNCGRPGALPTADPRHDTTCTMKDELVKFTDGYVHELPTGAGVQVVLDAKDRVVSVGDRTGSVAPGRTVLQGIGSAADWLTEHAKVGRKISTKEVIRDGDGRKVKLGRRDSIVSAAPTLVKDGRTHIDAAAEGVLDPQDLSFGFAWANNRQPRTMAGIDKKGRLLLVTVDGRTAGGSEGFTLAEGAAFMRSLGAVDALNLDGGGSSAMAVNGVLVNHPSDATGERAVGDTIQVLAGR
;
A
#
# COMPACT_ATOMS: atom_id res chain seq x y z
N MET A 1 -21.86 16.08 -49.41
CA MET A 1 -22.67 16.17 -48.18
C MET A 1 -21.68 16.03 -47.05
N ASP A 2 -20.68 16.90 -46.91
CA ASP A 2 -20.78 18.34 -46.60
C ASP A 2 -21.81 18.61 -45.51
N ASP A 3 -21.38 18.77 -44.27
CA ASP A 3 -21.32 20.12 -43.68
C ASP A 3 -20.48 20.15 -42.39
N SER A 4 -19.53 21.08 -42.35
CA SER A 4 -18.90 21.62 -41.13
C SER A 4 -19.75 22.78 -40.60
N PRO A 5 -19.58 23.18 -39.33
CA PRO A 5 -19.70 24.60 -39.02
C PRO A 5 -18.50 25.18 -38.29
N SER A 6 -18.32 26.45 -38.59
CA SER A 6 -17.16 27.31 -38.44
C SER A 6 -16.99 27.96 -37.07
N HIS A 7 -15.74 28.33 -36.79
CA HIS A 7 -15.27 29.27 -35.79
C HIS A 7 -16.05 30.59 -35.67
N ALA A 8 -16.28 31.02 -34.44
CA ALA A 8 -16.54 32.42 -34.09
C ALA A 8 -15.42 32.96 -33.19
N ARG A 9 -14.73 34.00 -33.67
CA ARG A 9 -13.71 34.78 -32.97
C ARG A 9 -14.37 35.75 -31.99
N ASN A 10 -13.90 35.80 -30.75
CA ASN A 10 -14.27 36.85 -29.79
C ASN A 10 -13.08 37.80 -29.57
N THR A 11 -13.19 39.00 -30.14
CA THR A 11 -12.30 40.14 -29.96
C THR A 11 -12.72 40.88 -28.68
N ARG A 12 -11.85 40.98 -27.67
CA ARG A 12 -12.05 41.90 -26.54
C ARG A 12 -11.05 43.05 -26.62
N THR A 13 -11.62 44.23 -26.88
CA THR A 13 -10.99 45.55 -26.95
C THR A 13 -10.49 46.00 -25.58
N ARG A 14 -9.25 46.50 -25.53
CA ARG A 14 -8.67 47.22 -24.39
C ARG A 14 -9.29 48.61 -24.31
N LEU A 15 -9.72 49.03 -23.13
CA LEU A 15 -9.96 50.44 -22.82
C LEU A 15 -9.08 50.85 -21.64
N LEU A 16 -8.12 51.73 -21.94
CA LEU A 16 -7.34 52.52 -20.99
C LEU A 16 -8.13 53.80 -20.69
N LEU A 17 -8.38 54.09 -19.42
CA LEU A 17 -8.66 55.45 -18.95
C LEU A 17 -7.98 55.64 -17.60
N GLY A 18 -6.98 56.51 -17.57
CA GLY A 18 -6.52 57.17 -16.36
C GLY A 18 -7.02 58.60 -16.37
N VAL A 19 -7.50 59.10 -15.23
CA VAL A 19 -7.57 60.53 -14.89
C VAL A 19 -7.39 60.69 -13.38
N ALA A 20 -6.69 61.76 -13.03
CA ALA A 20 -6.10 62.10 -11.74
C ALA A 20 -7.04 62.68 -10.68
N ALA A 21 -6.56 62.53 -9.45
CA ALA A 21 -6.74 63.30 -8.20
C ALA A 21 -7.74 64.47 -8.11
N ALA A 22 -8.52 64.46 -7.02
CA ALA A 22 -8.86 65.66 -6.27
C ALA A 22 -8.91 65.32 -4.77
N ALA A 23 -8.06 66.01 -4.00
CA ALA A 23 -7.97 65.94 -2.55
C ALA A 23 -9.05 66.80 -1.89
N VAL A 24 -9.70 66.29 -0.85
CA VAL A 24 -10.50 67.08 0.09
C VAL A 24 -9.99 66.77 1.50
N LEU A 25 -9.39 67.78 2.11
CA LEU A 25 -8.95 67.80 3.50
C LEU A 25 -10.17 67.94 4.43
N ALA A 26 -10.29 67.04 5.41
CA ALA A 26 -11.14 67.21 6.58
C ALA A 26 -10.29 66.97 7.86
N PRO A 27 -10.56 67.68 8.97
CA PRO A 27 -9.60 67.81 10.07
C PRO A 27 -9.55 66.56 10.97
N LEU A 28 -8.34 66.31 11.45
CA LEU A 28 -7.97 65.30 12.45
C LEU A 28 -8.60 65.60 13.82
N SER A 29 -9.32 64.62 14.35
CA SER A 29 -9.56 64.47 15.79
C SER A 29 -8.72 63.30 16.28
N ILE A 30 -7.60 63.62 16.94
CA ILE A 30 -6.70 62.66 17.58
C ILE A 30 -7.34 62.25 18.91
N SER A 31 -7.69 60.98 19.07
CA SER A 31 -7.86 60.31 20.36
C SER A 31 -8.00 58.80 20.14
N GLY A 32 -6.93 58.04 20.38
CA GLY A 32 -6.97 56.58 20.33
C GLY A 32 -5.58 56.00 20.49
N VAL A 33 -5.29 55.53 21.70
CA VAL A 33 -4.04 54.91 22.12
C VAL A 33 -3.65 53.79 21.14
N ALA A 34 -2.48 53.90 20.53
CA ALA A 34 -1.89 52.82 19.75
C ALA A 34 -1.62 51.64 20.70
N ALA A 35 -2.46 50.61 20.62
CA ALA A 35 -2.10 49.29 21.12
C ALA A 35 -0.88 48.85 20.31
N ALA A 36 0.22 48.55 20.99
CA ALA A 36 1.40 47.97 20.38
C ALA A 36 0.98 46.68 19.66
N ASP A 37 1.17 46.64 18.34
CA ASP A 37 1.08 45.41 17.58
C ASP A 37 2.02 44.39 18.21
N ALA A 38 1.46 43.31 18.73
CA ALA A 38 2.24 42.15 19.15
C ALA A 38 3.05 41.68 17.92
N PRO A 39 4.34 41.34 18.09
CA PRO A 39 5.14 40.87 16.97
C PRO A 39 4.46 39.64 16.38
N ALA A 40 4.20 39.70 15.07
CA ALA A 40 3.73 38.55 14.30
C ALA A 40 4.64 37.36 14.63
N ALA A 41 4.02 36.22 14.95
CA ALA A 41 4.74 34.98 15.20
C ALA A 41 5.71 34.72 14.02
N PRO A 42 6.95 34.29 14.28
CA PRO A 42 7.88 33.97 13.22
C PRO A 42 7.22 32.95 12.26
N PRO A 43 7.46 33.05 10.94
CA PRO A 43 6.94 32.06 10.01
C PRO A 43 7.37 30.66 10.44
N ALA A 44 6.46 29.70 10.33
CA ALA A 44 6.72 28.28 10.59
C ALA A 44 8.08 27.89 10.01
N SER A 45 8.98 27.38 10.86
CA SER A 45 10.31 26.98 10.42
C SER A 45 10.17 25.95 9.32
N ALA A 46 10.69 26.24 8.12
CA ALA A 46 10.74 25.30 7.02
C ALA A 46 11.30 23.95 7.50
N PRO A 47 10.79 22.81 6.99
CA PRO A 47 11.21 21.49 7.45
C PRO A 47 12.74 21.37 7.36
N GLN A 48 13.34 20.91 8.45
CA GLN A 48 14.79 20.68 8.51
C GLN A 48 15.09 19.38 7.77
N TRP A 49 15.55 19.50 6.53
CA TRP A 49 16.02 18.37 5.72
C TRP A 49 17.53 18.24 5.85
N THR A 50 17.99 17.02 6.11
CA THR A 50 19.37 16.61 5.89
C THR A 50 19.46 15.90 4.55
N THR A 51 20.63 15.96 3.90
CA THR A 51 20.88 15.32 2.61
C THR A 51 22.23 14.65 2.65
N GLN A 52 22.26 13.36 2.32
CA GLN A 52 23.45 12.53 2.23
C GLN A 52 23.60 12.01 0.80
N GLN A 53 24.72 12.31 0.16
CA GLN A 53 25.12 11.60 -1.05
C GLN A 53 25.72 10.25 -0.65
N VAL A 54 25.04 9.16 -1.00
CA VAL A 54 25.45 7.80 -0.64
C VAL A 54 26.36 7.22 -1.73
N ALA A 55 26.12 7.58 -2.98
CA ALA A 55 26.96 7.26 -4.14
C ALA A 55 26.68 8.25 -5.28
N PRO A 56 27.49 8.29 -6.36
CA PRO A 56 27.14 9.04 -7.56
C PRO A 56 25.75 8.65 -8.08
N GLY A 57 24.84 9.62 -8.13
CA GLY A 57 23.46 9.40 -8.54
C GLY A 57 22.54 8.77 -7.48
N VAL A 58 22.99 8.60 -6.23
CA VAL A 58 22.18 8.10 -5.12
C VAL A 58 22.27 9.05 -3.94
N GLU A 59 21.15 9.69 -3.64
CA GLU A 59 21.01 10.65 -2.56
C GLU A 59 19.91 10.20 -1.60
N VAL A 60 20.11 10.35 -0.30
CA VAL A 60 19.09 10.16 0.73
C VAL A 60 18.82 11.47 1.45
N ARG A 61 17.55 11.85 1.55
CA ARG A 61 17.08 13.02 2.29
C ARG A 61 16.26 12.56 3.47
N THR A 62 16.50 13.12 4.63
CA THR A 62 15.73 12.85 5.85
C THR A 62 15.25 14.16 6.43
N GLY A 63 13.98 14.27 6.78
CA GLY A 63 13.45 15.48 7.38
C GLY A 63 12.21 15.23 8.21
N THR A 64 11.97 16.16 9.13
CA THR A 64 10.71 16.22 9.89
C THR A 64 9.91 17.42 9.40
N VAL A 65 8.70 17.16 8.92
CA VAL A 65 7.70 18.19 8.61
C VAL A 65 6.87 18.42 9.86
N LYS A 66 6.59 19.69 10.18
CA LYS A 66 5.72 20.09 11.29
C LYS A 66 4.71 21.13 10.84
N ASP A 67 3.45 20.96 11.20
CA ASP A 67 2.41 21.99 11.04
C ASP A 67 2.12 22.63 12.41
N PRO A 68 2.60 23.86 12.69
CA PRO A 68 2.34 24.52 13.97
C PRO A 68 0.87 24.88 14.19
N ALA A 69 0.01 24.78 13.16
CA ALA A 69 -1.42 24.98 13.31
C ALA A 69 -2.16 23.68 13.70
N ALA A 70 -1.52 22.52 13.57
CA ALA A 70 -2.09 21.26 14.03
C ALA A 70 -2.14 21.23 15.56
N ALA A 71 -3.29 20.83 16.11
CA ALA A 71 -3.50 20.70 17.55
C ALA A 71 -4.19 19.37 17.87
N PRO A 72 -3.56 18.23 17.54
CA PRO A 72 -4.13 16.93 17.84
C PRO A 72 -4.24 16.67 19.34
N SER A 73 -5.18 15.82 19.72
CA SER A 73 -5.47 15.47 21.11
C SER A 73 -5.90 14.02 21.24
N TRP A 74 -5.92 13.50 22.46
CA TRP A 74 -6.59 12.25 22.75
C TRP A 74 -8.10 12.46 22.83
N THR A 75 -8.88 11.54 22.29
CA THR A 75 -10.35 11.57 22.32
C THR A 75 -10.90 10.17 22.61
N VAL A 76 -12.15 10.11 23.04
CA VAL A 76 -12.91 8.85 23.06
C VAL A 76 -13.76 8.77 21.81
N THR A 77 -13.60 7.74 21.00
CA THR A 77 -14.41 7.47 19.80
C THR A 77 -15.38 6.34 20.08
N VAL A 78 -16.68 6.59 19.90
CA VAL A 78 -17.71 5.57 20.04
C VAL A 78 -17.79 4.74 18.76
N GLN A 79 -17.86 3.42 18.91
CA GLN A 79 -17.86 2.50 17.78
C GLN A 79 -19.28 2.03 17.44
N ALA A 80 -19.66 2.16 16.17
CA ALA A 80 -20.88 1.62 15.62
C ALA A 80 -20.75 0.11 15.43
N GLU A 81 -21.80 -0.63 15.78
CA GLU A 81 -21.88 -2.05 15.44
C GLU A 81 -22.11 -2.21 13.93
N VAL A 82 -21.25 -2.98 13.28
CA VAL A 82 -21.34 -3.33 11.87
C VAL A 82 -21.18 -4.84 11.71
N LYS A 83 -21.43 -5.36 10.51
CA LYS A 83 -21.17 -6.76 10.19
C LYS A 83 -19.98 -6.84 9.24
N ALA A 84 -19.02 -7.71 9.57
CA ALA A 84 -17.93 -8.03 8.67
C ALA A 84 -18.51 -8.55 7.35
N ARG A 85 -18.11 -7.93 6.24
CA ARG A 85 -18.75 -8.07 4.93
C ARG A 85 -18.99 -9.54 4.51
N PHE A 86 -17.99 -10.39 4.72
CA PHE A 86 -17.99 -11.75 4.17
C PHE A 86 -18.37 -12.85 5.17
N THR A 87 -18.04 -12.65 6.45
CA THR A 87 -18.34 -13.66 7.49
C THR A 87 -19.68 -13.39 8.15
N GLY A 88 -20.22 -12.17 8.00
CA GLY A 88 -21.39 -11.70 8.75
C GLY A 88 -21.14 -11.57 10.25
N ALA A 89 -19.89 -11.79 10.71
CA ALA A 89 -19.51 -11.70 12.10
C ALA A 89 -19.67 -10.27 12.60
N GLN A 90 -19.96 -10.13 13.89
CA GLN A 90 -20.04 -8.82 14.54
C GLN A 90 -18.68 -8.12 14.45
N ALA A 91 -18.71 -6.87 14.00
CA ALA A 91 -17.55 -6.00 13.87
C ALA A 91 -17.91 -4.58 14.34
N TRP A 92 -16.91 -3.69 14.37
CA TRP A 92 -17.05 -2.37 14.96
C TRP A 92 -16.35 -1.32 14.09
N ALA A 93 -17.05 -0.22 13.82
CA ALA A 93 -16.58 0.86 12.96
C ALA A 93 -16.55 2.19 13.72
N ASN A 94 -15.63 3.07 13.37
CA ASN A 94 -15.53 4.41 13.97
C ASN A 94 -16.56 5.40 13.39
N VAL A 95 -17.28 4.98 12.34
CA VAL A 95 -18.36 5.73 11.70
C VAL A 95 -19.60 4.84 11.60
N GLY A 96 -20.78 5.45 11.73
CA GLY A 96 -22.06 4.78 11.52
C GLY A 96 -23.02 5.62 10.68
N THR A 97 -24.30 5.24 10.65
CA THR A 97 -25.35 6.01 9.96
C THR A 97 -25.69 7.29 10.73
N GLU A 98 -26.33 8.27 10.06
CA GLU A 98 -26.81 9.49 10.74
C GLU A 98 -27.75 9.16 11.90
N SER A 99 -28.70 8.24 11.70
CA SER A 99 -29.64 7.80 12.74
C SER A 99 -28.92 7.15 13.92
N TRP A 100 -27.90 6.32 13.67
CA TRP A 100 -27.10 5.72 14.75
C TRP A 100 -26.37 6.79 15.55
N ALA A 101 -25.77 7.77 14.88
CA ALA A 101 -25.03 8.84 15.54
C ALA A 101 -25.94 9.72 16.41
N THR A 102 -27.14 10.07 15.93
CA THR A 102 -28.14 10.82 16.72
C THR A 102 -28.54 10.06 17.99
N GLN A 103 -28.92 8.78 17.86
CA GLN A 103 -29.33 7.97 19.02
C GLN A 103 -28.18 7.77 20.01
N THR A 104 -26.96 7.58 19.50
CA THR A 104 -25.75 7.44 20.32
C THR A 104 -25.45 8.73 21.08
N ALA A 105 -25.55 9.89 20.42
CA ALA A 105 -25.35 11.18 21.05
C ALA A 105 -26.40 11.46 22.14
N ASP A 106 -27.67 11.14 21.91
CA ASP A 106 -28.73 11.33 22.91
C ASP A 106 -28.52 10.43 24.14
N ARG A 107 -28.08 9.18 23.93
CA ARG A 107 -27.72 8.26 25.03
C ARG A 107 -26.54 8.77 25.85
N LEU A 108 -25.52 9.34 25.20
CA LEU A 108 -24.37 9.93 25.89
C LEU A 108 -24.76 11.17 26.69
N ARG A 109 -25.58 12.06 26.13
CA ARG A 109 -26.12 13.23 26.84
C ARG A 109 -26.95 12.83 28.05
N ALA A 110 -27.79 11.80 27.92
CA ALA A 110 -28.54 11.25 29.05
C ALA A 110 -27.65 10.67 30.16
N ALA A 111 -26.43 10.23 29.81
CA ALA A 111 -25.41 9.79 30.75
C ALA A 111 -24.52 10.95 31.29
N GLY A 112 -24.83 12.20 30.97
CA GLY A 112 -24.08 13.39 31.42
C GLY A 112 -22.78 13.65 30.66
N LEU A 113 -22.62 13.07 29.47
CA LEU A 113 -21.47 13.27 28.59
C LEU A 113 -21.82 14.26 27.46
N GLU A 114 -20.81 14.96 26.93
CA GLU A 114 -20.97 15.94 25.86
C GLU A 114 -20.38 15.41 24.53
N PRO A 115 -21.17 14.73 23.69
CA PRO A 115 -20.69 14.17 22.44
C PRO A 115 -20.60 15.20 21.31
N VAL A 116 -19.55 15.10 20.50
CA VAL A 116 -19.37 15.78 19.22
C VAL A 116 -19.73 14.80 18.10
N VAL A 117 -20.59 15.25 17.18
CA VAL A 117 -21.07 14.46 16.03
C VAL A 117 -20.53 15.09 14.75
N THR A 118 -19.71 14.34 14.01
CA THR A 118 -19.00 14.84 12.81
C THR A 118 -19.29 13.96 11.61
N LYS A 119 -19.63 14.57 10.48
CA LYS A 119 -19.73 13.88 9.19
C LYS A 119 -18.33 13.61 8.65
N VAL A 120 -18.06 12.37 8.27
CA VAL A 120 -16.79 11.94 7.69
C VAL A 120 -17.03 11.63 6.22
N ALA A 121 -16.30 12.30 5.34
CA ALA A 121 -16.39 12.09 3.91
C ALA A 121 -15.38 11.03 3.44
N TRP A 122 -15.70 10.38 2.33
CA TRP A 122 -14.70 9.64 1.57
C TRP A 122 -13.68 10.62 0.97
N PRO A 123 -12.38 10.28 0.99
CA PRO A 123 -11.36 11.06 0.30
C PRO A 123 -11.65 11.14 -1.19
N ASP A 124 -11.15 12.20 -1.82
CA ASP A 124 -11.30 12.42 -3.26
C ASP A 124 -10.30 11.56 -4.05
N TYR A 125 -10.59 10.27 -4.13
CA TYR A 125 -9.84 9.29 -4.93
C TYR A 125 -10.29 9.34 -6.40
N ALA A 126 -9.50 8.74 -7.30
CA ALA A 126 -9.86 8.71 -8.72
C ALA A 126 -10.98 7.71 -8.99
N ASP A 127 -11.11 6.70 -8.14
CA ASP A 127 -12.16 5.70 -8.15
C ASP A 127 -13.18 5.91 -7.02
N THR A 128 -14.11 4.96 -6.87
CA THR A 128 -15.16 4.99 -5.87
C THR A 128 -14.66 4.51 -4.50
N PRO A 129 -15.28 4.94 -3.39
CA PRO A 129 -16.52 5.70 -3.27
C PRO A 129 -16.29 7.21 -3.05
N HIS A 130 -17.31 8.02 -3.29
CA HIS A 130 -17.29 9.47 -3.04
C HIS A 130 -18.41 9.89 -2.09
N GLY A 131 -18.31 11.10 -1.55
CA GLY A 131 -19.36 11.71 -0.73
C GLY A 131 -19.26 11.29 0.74
N LEU A 132 -20.40 11.07 1.39
CA LEU A 132 -20.44 10.74 2.81
C LEU A 132 -20.06 9.29 3.06
N MET A 133 -19.04 9.07 3.89
CA MET A 133 -18.68 7.74 4.38
C MET A 133 -19.55 7.33 5.56
N GLY A 134 -19.73 8.24 6.53
CA GLY A 134 -20.56 8.00 7.70
C GLY A 134 -20.45 9.15 8.70
N VAL A 135 -20.99 8.93 9.90
CA VAL A 135 -20.97 9.90 10.98
C VAL A 135 -20.22 9.34 12.17
N ARG A 136 -19.28 10.12 12.70
CA ARG A 136 -18.43 9.80 13.84
C ARG A 136 -18.98 10.48 15.10
N VAL A 137 -18.98 9.76 16.22
CA VAL A 137 -19.36 10.30 17.54
C VAL A 137 -18.16 10.22 18.47
N ARG A 138 -17.73 11.36 19.00
CA ARG A 138 -16.57 11.49 19.88
C ARG A 138 -16.86 12.27 21.14
N ILE A 139 -16.06 12.04 22.19
CA ILE A 139 -16.18 12.75 23.46
C ILE A 139 -14.82 13.33 23.83
N GLY A 140 -14.82 14.64 24.06
CA GLY A 140 -13.72 15.39 24.65
C GLY A 140 -12.48 15.55 23.78
N SER A 141 -11.56 16.36 24.30
CA SER A 141 -10.21 16.58 23.78
C SER A 141 -9.29 16.59 25.00
N PHE A 142 -8.40 15.62 25.08
CA PHE A 142 -7.61 15.33 26.27
C PHE A 142 -6.11 15.41 25.96
N PRO A 143 -5.30 15.97 26.87
CA PRO A 143 -3.86 16.08 26.66
C PRO A 143 -3.14 14.72 26.81
N THR A 144 -3.74 13.76 27.51
CA THR A 144 -3.15 12.44 27.76
C THR A 144 -4.12 11.31 27.48
N GLN A 145 -3.57 10.16 27.10
CA GLN A 145 -4.34 8.96 26.87
C GLN A 145 -5.11 8.52 28.13
N ASP A 146 -4.51 8.67 29.31
CA ASP A 146 -5.12 8.25 30.57
C ASP A 146 -6.31 9.13 31.00
N ALA A 147 -6.26 10.43 30.68
CA ALA A 147 -7.42 11.31 30.86
C ALA A 147 -8.58 10.88 29.95
N ALA A 148 -8.30 10.55 28.70
CA ALA A 148 -9.31 10.00 27.79
C ALA A 148 -9.85 8.64 28.28
N LYS A 149 -9.00 7.74 28.81
CA LYS A 149 -9.42 6.44 29.36
C LYS A 149 -10.42 6.58 30.52
N SER A 150 -10.28 7.63 31.33
CA SER A 150 -11.23 7.89 32.43
C SER A 150 -12.62 8.24 31.92
N VAL A 151 -12.73 8.94 30.80
CA VAL A 151 -14.01 9.23 30.14
C VAL A 151 -14.52 8.01 29.36
N ALA A 152 -13.63 7.24 28.74
CA ALA A 152 -13.96 5.98 28.07
C ALA A 152 -14.69 5.00 29.00
N ALA A 153 -14.29 4.92 30.27
CA ALA A 153 -14.97 4.10 31.27
C ALA A 153 -16.44 4.52 31.48
N GLN A 154 -16.75 5.82 31.40
CA GLN A 154 -18.12 6.34 31.51
C GLN A 154 -18.95 6.01 30.26
N VAL A 155 -18.35 6.09 29.07
CA VAL A 155 -18.98 5.65 27.82
C VAL A 155 -19.31 4.15 27.86
N THR A 156 -18.40 3.34 28.38
CA THR A 156 -18.65 1.90 28.61
C THR A 156 -19.76 1.66 29.63
N ALA A 157 -19.79 2.43 30.73
CA ALA A 157 -20.87 2.35 31.73
C ALA A 157 -22.23 2.77 31.16
N ALA A 158 -22.25 3.67 30.18
CA ALA A 158 -23.43 3.98 29.39
C ALA A 158 -23.83 2.85 28.43
N GLY A 159 -23.07 1.75 28.36
CA GLY A 159 -23.33 0.56 27.54
C GLY A 159 -22.99 0.75 26.06
N LEU A 160 -22.01 1.59 25.76
CA LEU A 160 -21.53 1.87 24.41
C LEU A 160 -20.08 1.42 24.26
N ARG A 161 -19.77 0.74 23.14
CA ARG A 161 -18.39 0.38 22.80
C ARG A 161 -17.63 1.61 22.35
N ASN A 162 -16.38 1.72 22.77
CA ASN A 162 -15.53 2.85 22.44
C ASN A 162 -14.05 2.45 22.37
N THR A 163 -13.25 3.35 21.82
CA THR A 163 -11.79 3.30 21.79
C THR A 163 -11.21 4.67 22.14
N VAL A 164 -9.99 4.69 22.68
CA VAL A 164 -9.24 5.92 22.93
C VAL A 164 -8.26 6.13 21.79
N GLU A 165 -8.41 7.24 21.08
CA GLU A 165 -7.67 7.52 19.84
C GLU A 165 -6.97 8.86 19.91
N TRP A 166 -5.88 8.97 19.15
CA TRP A 166 -5.20 10.23 18.89
C TRP A 166 -5.78 10.84 17.61
N THR A 167 -6.29 12.08 17.68
CA THR A 167 -6.95 12.72 16.54
C THR A 167 -6.01 13.07 15.40
N GLY A 168 -4.70 13.11 15.68
CA GLY A 168 -3.70 13.34 14.64
C GLY A 168 -3.62 12.23 13.60
N TYR A 169 -4.21 11.05 13.84
CA TYR A 169 -4.31 10.04 12.79
C TYR A 169 -5.44 10.30 11.78
N ASP A 170 -6.34 11.24 12.05
CA ASP A 170 -7.51 11.43 11.20
C ASP A 170 -7.20 12.25 9.95
N VAL A 171 -7.70 11.80 8.80
CA VAL A 171 -7.61 12.53 7.52
C VAL A 171 -8.27 13.92 7.55
N ASP A 172 -9.22 14.16 8.46
CA ASP A 172 -9.91 15.44 8.60
C ASP A 172 -9.21 16.42 9.56
N GLN A 173 -8.04 16.05 10.09
CA GLN A 173 -7.15 16.95 10.82
C GLN A 173 -5.92 17.29 9.96
N PRO A 174 -5.33 18.50 10.09
CA PRO A 174 -4.00 18.76 9.55
C PRO A 174 -2.99 17.75 10.14
N ALA A 175 -2.03 17.31 9.33
CA ALA A 175 -0.92 16.48 9.81
C ALA A 175 -0.05 17.31 10.76
N ASP A 176 0.27 16.79 11.95
CA ASP A 176 1.10 17.52 12.92
C ASP A 176 2.58 17.34 12.63
N VAL A 177 3.13 16.16 12.89
CA VAL A 177 4.56 15.87 12.75
C VAL A 177 4.75 14.65 11.88
N GLU A 178 5.65 14.73 10.90
CA GLU A 178 5.94 13.62 9.98
C GLU A 178 7.44 13.47 9.74
N ASN A 179 7.99 12.31 10.09
CA ASN A 179 9.37 11.93 9.81
C ASN A 179 9.43 11.17 8.49
N ILE A 180 10.21 11.71 7.55
CA ILE A 180 10.21 11.27 6.17
C ILE A 180 11.64 11.03 5.70
N HIS A 181 11.85 9.92 5.00
CA HIS A 181 13.09 9.56 4.34
C HIS A 181 12.85 9.34 2.85
N VAL A 182 13.67 9.95 2.00
CA VAL A 182 13.55 9.93 0.54
C VAL A 182 14.89 9.55 -0.06
N ALA A 183 14.96 8.39 -0.69
CA ALA A 183 16.08 8.01 -1.55
C ALA A 183 15.76 8.39 -3.01
N VAL A 184 16.68 9.08 -3.66
CA VAL A 184 16.61 9.47 -5.07
C VAL A 184 17.73 8.77 -5.83
N ILE A 185 17.37 7.95 -6.81
CA ILE A 185 18.30 7.18 -7.64
C ILE A 185 18.18 7.69 -9.08
N ASP A 186 19.24 8.34 -9.58
CA ASP A 186 19.31 8.83 -10.96
C ASP A 186 20.02 7.80 -11.86
N PRO A 187 19.27 7.13 -12.76
CA PRO A 187 19.83 6.07 -13.61
C PRO A 187 20.84 6.58 -14.65
N ARG A 188 20.95 7.91 -14.85
CA ARG A 188 21.95 8.49 -15.76
C ARG A 188 23.35 8.52 -15.16
N THR A 189 23.44 8.62 -13.84
CA THR A 189 24.70 8.78 -13.11
C THR A 189 25.00 7.59 -12.21
N PHE A 190 23.98 6.87 -11.75
CA PHE A 190 24.16 5.67 -10.98
C PHE A 190 24.48 4.48 -11.89
N HIS A 191 25.57 3.78 -11.57
CA HIS A 191 26.05 2.64 -12.35
C HIS A 191 25.82 1.28 -11.68
N GLY A 192 25.28 1.27 -10.46
CA GLY A 192 24.88 0.05 -9.76
C GLY A 192 23.55 -0.52 -10.26
N THR A 193 22.96 -1.39 -9.44
CA THR A 193 21.67 -2.03 -9.73
C THR A 193 20.63 -1.67 -8.67
N VAL A 194 19.37 -1.60 -9.08
CA VAL A 194 18.21 -1.64 -8.18
C VAL A 194 17.45 -2.93 -8.49
N GLU A 195 17.34 -3.80 -7.50
CA GLU A 195 16.67 -5.10 -7.62
C GLU A 195 15.73 -5.34 -6.44
N ALA A 196 14.71 -6.15 -6.65
CA ALA A 196 13.93 -6.68 -5.54
C ALA A 196 14.39 -8.10 -5.20
N THR A 197 14.28 -8.49 -3.94
CA THR A 197 14.76 -9.79 -3.47
C THR A 197 14.01 -10.27 -2.24
N HIS A 198 13.82 -11.60 -2.18
CA HIS A 198 13.32 -12.36 -1.03
C HIS A 198 14.47 -13.11 -0.31
N GLY A 199 15.72 -12.68 -0.50
CA GLY A 199 16.88 -13.27 0.19
C GLY A 199 17.21 -14.72 -0.20
N GLY A 200 16.61 -15.25 -1.27
CA GLY A 200 16.81 -16.63 -1.74
C GLY A 200 15.79 -17.65 -1.24
N ASN A 201 14.87 -17.27 -0.33
CA ASN A 201 13.75 -18.12 0.08
C ASN A 201 12.42 -17.35 0.05
N VAL A 202 11.52 -17.70 -0.87
CA VAL A 202 10.19 -17.05 -1.01
C VAL A 202 9.30 -17.29 0.22
N ALA A 203 9.60 -18.31 1.02
CA ALA A 203 8.86 -18.68 2.22
C ALA A 203 9.56 -18.26 3.53
N ASP A 204 10.50 -17.33 3.45
CA ASP A 204 11.16 -16.74 4.62
C ASP A 204 10.77 -15.26 4.79
N ARG A 205 11.11 -14.71 5.95
CA ARG A 205 11.02 -13.27 6.19
C ARG A 205 12.30 -12.77 6.82
N GLU A 206 12.74 -11.61 6.36
CA GLU A 206 13.91 -10.96 6.91
C GLU A 206 13.68 -9.45 7.06
N THR A 207 14.33 -8.83 8.05
CA THR A 207 14.22 -7.38 8.21
C THR A 207 14.95 -6.65 7.07
N THR A 208 14.45 -5.49 6.68
CA THR A 208 15.00 -4.71 5.56
C THR A 208 16.46 -4.32 5.81
N SER A 209 16.79 -3.91 7.05
CA SER A 209 18.15 -3.57 7.44
C SER A 209 19.10 -4.77 7.40
N SER A 210 18.64 -5.95 7.80
CA SER A 210 19.45 -7.17 7.76
C SER A 210 19.76 -7.58 6.31
N VAL A 211 18.77 -7.55 5.42
CA VAL A 211 18.99 -7.81 3.99
C VAL A 211 19.95 -6.78 3.40
N ALA A 212 19.76 -5.49 3.70
CA ALA A 212 20.64 -4.41 3.24
C ALA A 212 22.09 -4.61 3.73
N GLY A 213 22.27 -5.01 4.99
CA GLY A 213 23.58 -5.31 5.57
C GLY A 213 24.26 -6.51 4.90
N LYS A 214 23.52 -7.60 4.65
CA LYS A 214 24.03 -8.81 3.97
C LYS A 214 24.48 -8.54 2.53
N LEU A 215 23.73 -7.71 1.81
CA LEU A 215 24.01 -7.41 0.40
C LEU A 215 24.98 -6.23 0.22
N GLY A 216 25.30 -5.49 1.29
CA GLY A 216 26.09 -4.26 1.19
C GLY A 216 25.35 -3.17 0.43
N SER A 217 24.03 -3.08 0.60
CA SER A 217 23.18 -2.12 -0.08
C SER A 217 23.49 -0.69 0.33
N LEU A 218 23.52 0.21 -0.65
CA LEU A 218 23.59 1.66 -0.43
C LEU A 218 22.29 2.15 0.22
N VAL A 219 21.16 1.67 -0.29
CA VAL A 219 19.82 1.92 0.25
C VAL A 219 19.00 0.63 0.13
N GLY A 220 18.22 0.30 1.15
CA GLY A 220 17.21 -0.76 1.10
C GLY A 220 15.87 -0.25 1.65
N VAL A 221 14.77 -0.66 1.05
CA VAL A 221 13.41 -0.45 1.58
C VAL A 221 12.62 -1.76 1.56
N ASN A 222 11.58 -1.88 2.37
CA ASN A 222 10.66 -3.03 2.27
C ASN A 222 9.93 -3.05 0.91
N GLY A 223 9.48 -4.24 0.50
CA GLY A 223 8.87 -4.49 -0.80
C GLY A 223 7.34 -4.50 -0.79
N GLY A 224 6.78 -5.57 -1.35
CA GLY A 224 5.36 -5.76 -1.61
C GLY A 224 4.60 -6.39 -0.46
N PHE A 225 3.33 -6.71 -0.70
CA PHE A 225 2.51 -7.42 0.29
C PHE A 225 2.94 -8.89 0.41
N PHE A 226 2.89 -9.42 1.62
CA PHE A 226 3.28 -10.80 1.92
C PHE A 226 2.38 -11.41 3.02
N LEU A 227 2.44 -12.73 3.19
CA LEU A 227 1.71 -13.43 4.24
C LEU A 227 2.39 -13.22 5.60
N THR A 228 1.66 -12.67 6.57
CA THR A 228 2.13 -12.40 7.93
C THR A 228 1.70 -13.45 8.95
N SER A 229 0.64 -14.22 8.64
CA SER A 229 0.01 -15.20 9.53
C SER A 229 0.01 -16.59 8.93
N SER A 230 0.22 -17.61 9.77
CA SER A 230 0.13 -19.02 9.37
C SER A 230 -1.30 -19.48 9.08
N ALA A 231 -2.30 -18.73 9.57
CA ALA A 231 -3.71 -19.01 9.26
C ALA A 231 -4.04 -18.79 7.78
N ASP A 232 -3.25 -17.96 7.08
CA ASP A 232 -3.47 -17.60 5.69
C ASP A 232 -2.63 -18.43 4.70
N GLY A 233 -1.71 -19.25 5.21
CA GLY A 233 -0.76 -20.02 4.42
C GLY A 233 0.65 -19.96 5.00
N VAL A 234 1.66 -20.11 4.15
CA VAL A 234 3.07 -20.05 4.57
C VAL A 234 3.52 -18.59 4.64
N GLN A 235 4.00 -18.18 5.80
CA GLN A 235 4.47 -16.81 6.04
C GLN A 235 5.63 -16.47 5.12
N GLY A 236 5.79 -15.19 4.80
CA GLY A 236 6.82 -14.72 3.87
C GLY A 236 6.40 -14.75 2.41
N THR A 237 5.59 -15.72 1.99
CA THR A 237 5.14 -15.82 0.58
C THR A 237 4.39 -14.56 0.11
N MET A 238 4.55 -14.18 -1.16
CA MET A 238 4.05 -12.90 -1.68
C MET A 238 2.54 -12.93 -1.97
N ALA A 239 1.87 -11.83 -1.63
CA ALA A 239 0.42 -11.63 -1.77
C ALA A 239 0.07 -10.60 -2.86
N GLY A 240 0.68 -10.77 -4.02
CA GLY A 240 0.59 -9.92 -5.22
C GLY A 240 1.55 -10.45 -6.28
N VAL A 241 1.50 -9.91 -7.51
CA VAL A 241 2.44 -10.35 -8.55
C VAL A 241 3.87 -10.00 -8.13
N SER A 242 4.76 -10.99 -8.16
CA SER A 242 6.16 -10.79 -7.83
C SER A 242 7.05 -11.54 -8.80
N ALA A 243 8.15 -10.92 -9.17
CA ALA A 243 9.17 -11.56 -9.98
C ALA A 243 10.56 -11.09 -9.56
N TYR A 244 11.53 -12.00 -9.57
CA TYR A 244 12.90 -11.74 -9.12
C TYR A 244 13.89 -12.43 -10.07
N ASP A 245 14.93 -11.71 -10.49
CA ASP A 245 15.88 -12.13 -11.55
C ASP A 245 15.18 -12.65 -12.84
N GLY A 246 14.01 -12.09 -13.15
CA GLY A 246 13.20 -12.44 -14.31
C GLY A 246 12.27 -13.66 -14.14
N GLU A 247 12.27 -14.31 -12.99
CA GLU A 247 11.38 -15.43 -12.69
C GLU A 247 10.10 -14.96 -11.97
N LEU A 248 8.93 -15.36 -12.47
CA LEU A 248 7.65 -15.12 -11.80
C LEU A 248 7.50 -16.04 -10.58
N THR A 249 7.41 -15.45 -9.38
CA THR A 249 7.36 -16.18 -8.11
C THR A 249 6.02 -16.10 -7.39
N SER A 250 5.16 -15.15 -7.76
CA SER A 250 3.76 -15.08 -7.31
C SER A 250 2.87 -14.45 -8.38
N MET A 251 1.59 -14.82 -8.38
CA MET A 251 0.61 -14.39 -9.39
C MET A 251 -0.10 -13.12 -8.97
N ALA A 252 -0.61 -12.37 -9.95
CA ALA A 252 -1.38 -11.15 -9.73
C ALA A 252 -2.69 -11.42 -8.97
N VAL A 253 -3.01 -10.49 -8.08
CA VAL A 253 -4.25 -10.40 -7.32
C VAL A 253 -5.14 -9.38 -8.02
N GLY A 254 -5.98 -9.83 -8.94
CA GLY A 254 -6.70 -8.95 -9.86
C GLY A 254 -5.76 -8.12 -10.74
N SER A 255 -6.26 -6.99 -11.24
CA SER A 255 -5.44 -5.93 -11.84
C SER A 255 -5.01 -5.00 -10.71
N ARG A 256 -3.72 -4.98 -10.39
CA ARG A 256 -3.18 -4.24 -9.24
C ARG A 256 -1.82 -3.64 -9.59
N ALA A 257 -1.52 -2.46 -9.03
CA ALA A 257 -0.28 -1.77 -9.27
C ALA A 257 0.95 -2.62 -8.91
N ALA A 258 2.01 -2.43 -9.68
CA ALA A 258 3.32 -2.97 -9.39
C ALA A 258 4.43 -2.04 -9.86
N LEU A 259 5.53 -2.04 -9.10
CA LEU A 259 6.81 -1.49 -9.52
C LEU A 259 7.52 -2.52 -10.40
N ILE A 260 7.89 -2.13 -11.61
CA ILE A 260 8.66 -2.93 -12.55
C ILE A 260 10.05 -2.33 -12.65
N LEU A 261 11.06 -3.07 -12.17
CA LEU A 261 12.47 -2.72 -12.23
C LEU A 261 13.12 -3.51 -13.36
N GLU A 262 13.32 -2.89 -14.51
CA GLU A 262 13.94 -3.52 -15.68
C GLU A 262 15.40 -3.10 -15.83
N ASP A 263 16.21 -3.99 -16.41
CA ASP A 263 17.63 -3.74 -16.68
C ASP A 263 18.40 -3.34 -15.39
N GLY A 264 18.15 -4.09 -14.31
CA GLY A 264 18.71 -3.80 -12.99
C GLY A 264 18.33 -2.42 -12.46
N GLY A 265 17.09 -1.96 -12.73
CA GLY A 265 16.56 -0.69 -12.25
C GLY A 265 16.96 0.54 -13.06
N ARG A 266 17.62 0.37 -14.21
CA ARG A 266 17.90 1.48 -15.15
C ARG A 266 16.64 1.98 -15.85
N ARG A 267 15.66 1.09 -16.02
CA ARG A 267 14.33 1.42 -16.52
C ARG A 267 13.32 1.00 -15.48
N THR A 268 12.62 1.97 -14.91
CA THR A 268 11.57 1.72 -13.93
C THR A 268 10.23 2.16 -14.49
N ARG A 269 9.20 1.34 -14.25
CA ARG A 269 7.83 1.62 -14.67
C ARG A 269 6.86 1.24 -13.56
N ILE A 270 5.72 1.89 -13.54
CA ILE A 270 4.59 1.53 -12.68
C ILE A 270 3.43 1.21 -13.59
N ALA A 271 2.78 0.06 -13.35
CA ALA A 271 1.60 -0.35 -14.10
C ALA A 271 0.78 -1.32 -13.28
N ASP A 272 -0.52 -1.34 -13.56
CA ASP A 272 -1.36 -2.44 -13.11
C ASP A 272 -1.03 -3.69 -13.90
N LEU A 273 -0.85 -4.80 -13.19
CA LEU A 273 -0.43 -6.06 -13.79
C LEU A 273 -1.48 -7.15 -13.57
N THR A 274 -1.63 -7.98 -14.60
CA THR A 274 -2.36 -9.25 -14.55
C THR A 274 -1.47 -10.40 -14.98
N THR A 275 -1.75 -11.60 -14.48
CA THR A 275 -0.98 -12.80 -14.83
C THR A 275 -1.87 -13.97 -15.21
N THR A 276 -1.50 -14.67 -16.27
CA THR A 276 -2.05 -15.98 -16.65
C THR A 276 -0.91 -16.98 -16.73
N VAL A 277 -1.11 -18.15 -16.10
CA VAL A 277 -0.17 -19.27 -16.18
C VAL A 277 -0.95 -20.51 -16.58
N THR A 278 -0.43 -21.23 -17.56
CA THR A 278 -1.06 -22.43 -18.10
C THR A 278 -0.03 -23.55 -18.17
N VAL A 279 -0.39 -24.74 -17.70
CA VAL A 279 0.40 -25.96 -17.93
C VAL A 279 -0.21 -26.76 -19.07
N ARG A 280 0.65 -27.44 -19.83
CA ARG A 280 0.25 -28.24 -20.98
C ARG A 280 0.90 -29.61 -20.98
N ALA A 281 0.08 -30.66 -21.06
CA ALA A 281 0.49 -32.05 -21.20
C ALA A 281 -0.03 -32.61 -22.53
N GLY A 282 0.80 -32.62 -23.57
CA GLY A 282 0.39 -33.02 -24.91
C GLY A 282 -0.60 -32.02 -25.54
N HIS A 283 -1.88 -32.39 -25.62
CA HIS A 283 -2.96 -31.50 -26.09
C HIS A 283 -3.85 -30.96 -24.97
N ALA A 284 -3.74 -31.49 -23.75
CA ALA A 284 -4.50 -31.02 -22.60
C ALA A 284 -3.82 -29.81 -21.97
N GLU A 285 -4.63 -28.83 -21.55
CA GLU A 285 -4.19 -27.62 -20.85
C GLU A 285 -4.97 -27.45 -19.56
N HIS A 286 -4.34 -26.83 -18.56
CA HIS A 286 -4.98 -26.43 -17.31
C HIS A 286 -4.39 -25.12 -16.81
N SER A 287 -5.21 -24.26 -16.24
CA SER A 287 -4.75 -23.01 -15.61
C SER A 287 -4.04 -23.32 -14.29
N VAL A 288 -2.96 -22.58 -14.02
CA VAL A 288 -2.34 -22.50 -12.70
C VAL A 288 -2.90 -21.26 -12.02
N GLU A 289 -3.43 -21.44 -10.82
CA GLU A 289 -4.11 -20.39 -10.08
C GLU A 289 -3.27 -19.78 -8.96
N GLY A 290 -2.14 -20.41 -8.60
CA GLY A 290 -1.17 -19.88 -7.66
C GLY A 290 0.27 -20.28 -7.97
N ILE A 291 1.22 -19.48 -7.52
CA ILE A 291 2.64 -19.84 -7.46
C ILE A 291 3.10 -19.69 -6.00
N ASN A 292 3.88 -20.66 -5.50
CA ASN A 292 4.55 -20.62 -4.19
C ASN A 292 3.63 -20.31 -3.01
N ARG A 293 2.40 -20.85 -3.00
CA ARG A 293 1.43 -20.66 -1.90
C ARG A 293 0.65 -21.92 -1.57
N THR A 294 -0.01 -21.97 -0.43
CA THR A 294 -0.82 -23.11 -0.01
C THR A 294 -2.03 -23.32 -0.94
N PRO A 295 -2.20 -24.49 -1.58
CA PRO A 295 -3.41 -24.79 -2.36
C PRO A 295 -4.66 -24.68 -1.48
N GLY A 296 -5.67 -23.99 -2.02
CA GLY A 296 -6.95 -23.73 -1.39
C GLY A 296 -7.01 -22.43 -0.59
N LEU A 297 -5.87 -21.77 -0.33
CA LEU A 297 -5.80 -20.50 0.40
C LEU A 297 -5.25 -19.39 -0.49
N LEU A 298 -6.00 -18.30 -0.59
CA LEU A 298 -5.70 -17.16 -1.45
C LEU A 298 -5.76 -15.86 -0.64
N ARG A 299 -4.62 -15.49 -0.06
CA ARG A 299 -4.47 -14.19 0.59
C ARG A 299 -4.69 -13.07 -0.43
N ASN A 300 -5.43 -12.05 -0.02
CA ASN A 300 -5.85 -10.90 -0.82
C ASN A 300 -6.86 -11.19 -1.94
N CYS A 301 -7.39 -12.42 -2.05
CA CYS A 301 -8.38 -12.81 -3.07
C CYS A 301 -7.90 -12.55 -4.51
N GLY A 302 -8.76 -12.04 -5.40
CA GLY A 302 -8.35 -11.57 -6.73
C GLY A 302 -8.14 -12.64 -7.81
N ARG A 303 -8.82 -13.80 -7.70
CA ARG A 303 -8.75 -14.88 -8.72
C ARG A 303 -10.14 -15.38 -9.10
N PRO A 304 -10.40 -15.71 -10.39
CA PRO A 304 -11.69 -16.25 -10.82
C PRO A 304 -12.06 -17.52 -10.06
N GLY A 305 -13.32 -17.60 -9.61
CA GLY A 305 -13.84 -18.76 -8.87
C GLY A 305 -13.47 -18.81 -7.38
N ALA A 306 -12.70 -17.82 -6.88
CA ALA A 306 -12.43 -17.69 -5.46
C ALA A 306 -13.69 -17.29 -4.67
N LEU A 307 -13.81 -17.82 -3.45
CA LEU A 307 -14.88 -17.50 -2.50
C LEU A 307 -14.29 -16.80 -1.27
N PRO A 308 -14.97 -15.80 -0.69
CA PRO A 308 -16.33 -15.33 -1.03
C PRO A 308 -16.38 -14.38 -2.24
N THR A 309 -15.23 -13.97 -2.78
CA THR A 309 -15.16 -13.05 -3.91
C THR A 309 -14.00 -13.38 -4.84
N ALA A 310 -14.19 -13.11 -6.13
CA ALA A 310 -13.13 -13.16 -7.13
C ALA A 310 -12.37 -11.82 -7.25
N ASP A 311 -12.90 -10.75 -6.66
CA ASP A 311 -12.26 -9.43 -6.67
C ASP A 311 -11.05 -9.39 -5.72
N PRO A 312 -10.06 -8.52 -5.99
CA PRO A 312 -8.98 -8.26 -5.05
C PRO A 312 -9.55 -7.65 -3.75
N ARG A 313 -9.17 -8.19 -2.59
CA ARG A 313 -9.54 -7.68 -1.27
C ARG A 313 -8.39 -7.84 -0.31
N HIS A 314 -7.64 -6.76 -0.12
CA HIS A 314 -6.49 -6.70 0.77
C HIS A 314 -6.90 -7.16 2.17
N ASP A 315 -6.01 -7.93 2.76
CA ASP A 315 -6.17 -8.55 4.06
C ASP A 315 -7.37 -9.49 4.26
N THR A 316 -8.00 -9.93 3.16
CA THR A 316 -8.99 -11.01 3.15
C THR A 316 -8.37 -12.29 2.59
N THR A 317 -8.61 -13.43 3.24
CA THR A 317 -8.19 -14.74 2.72
C THR A 317 -9.39 -15.44 2.10
N CYS A 318 -9.36 -15.56 0.78
CA CYS A 318 -10.32 -16.33 0.01
C CYS A 318 -9.91 -17.80 -0.06
N THR A 319 -10.86 -18.64 -0.48
CA THR A 319 -10.65 -20.07 -0.69
C THR A 319 -10.99 -20.48 -2.12
N MET A 320 -10.32 -21.53 -2.59
CA MET A 320 -10.60 -22.20 -3.86
C MET A 320 -10.65 -23.71 -3.63
N LYS A 321 -11.69 -24.38 -4.11
CA LYS A 321 -11.84 -25.84 -3.97
C LYS A 321 -11.13 -26.63 -5.07
N ASP A 322 -11.00 -26.01 -6.24
CA ASP A 322 -10.42 -26.57 -7.45
C ASP A 322 -9.25 -25.68 -7.84
N GLU A 323 -8.03 -26.17 -7.65
CA GLU A 323 -6.86 -25.31 -7.76
C GLU A 323 -5.59 -26.06 -8.13
N LEU A 324 -4.84 -25.53 -9.10
CA LEU A 324 -3.49 -25.96 -9.43
C LEU A 324 -2.48 -24.89 -8.98
N VAL A 325 -1.51 -25.28 -8.16
CA VAL A 325 -0.43 -24.40 -7.70
C VAL A 325 0.91 -24.90 -8.21
N LYS A 326 1.74 -24.00 -8.75
CA LYS A 326 3.13 -24.24 -9.12
C LYS A 326 4.06 -23.82 -7.97
N PHE A 327 5.02 -24.66 -7.61
CA PHE A 327 6.10 -24.31 -6.70
C PHE A 327 7.42 -24.28 -7.47
N THR A 328 8.15 -23.20 -7.30
CA THR A 328 9.50 -23.01 -7.85
C THR A 328 10.54 -23.48 -6.83
N ASP A 329 11.80 -23.64 -7.25
CA ASP A 329 12.87 -24.06 -6.34
C ASP A 329 13.29 -22.95 -5.35
N GLY A 330 12.89 -21.70 -5.59
CA GLY A 330 12.95 -20.61 -4.61
C GLY A 330 12.01 -20.78 -3.42
N TYR A 331 11.07 -21.74 -3.45
CA TYR A 331 10.25 -22.11 -2.31
C TYR A 331 11.01 -23.08 -1.39
N VAL A 332 11.82 -22.54 -0.49
CA VAL A 332 12.66 -23.33 0.44
C VAL A 332 11.93 -23.53 1.77
N HIS A 333 10.87 -24.33 1.72
CA HIS A 333 10.04 -24.73 2.86
C HIS A 333 9.43 -26.12 2.58
N GLU A 334 8.94 -26.79 3.62
CA GLU A 334 8.10 -27.99 3.43
C GLU A 334 6.88 -27.65 2.58
N LEU A 335 6.58 -28.51 1.60
CA LEU A 335 5.45 -28.35 0.71
C LEU A 335 4.15 -28.58 1.48
N PRO A 336 3.08 -27.79 1.22
CA PRO A 336 1.79 -27.97 1.86
C PRO A 336 1.23 -29.37 1.63
N THR A 337 0.81 -30.04 2.70
CA THR A 337 0.23 -31.38 2.66
C THR A 337 -1.31 -31.35 2.60
N GLY A 338 -1.94 -32.50 2.37
CA GLY A 338 -3.39 -32.67 2.36
C GLY A 338 -3.91 -33.38 1.12
N ALA A 339 -5.24 -33.45 0.98
CA ALA A 339 -5.89 -34.08 -0.17
C ALA A 339 -5.49 -33.42 -1.49
N GLY A 340 -5.30 -34.22 -2.54
CA GLY A 340 -4.88 -33.77 -3.86
C GLY A 340 -3.72 -34.58 -4.41
N VAL A 341 -3.14 -34.11 -5.51
CA VAL A 341 -2.05 -34.78 -6.22
C VAL A 341 -0.88 -33.83 -6.40
N GLN A 342 0.33 -34.36 -6.24
CA GLN A 342 1.59 -33.68 -6.47
C GLN A 342 2.33 -34.31 -7.64
N VAL A 343 2.94 -33.46 -8.47
CA VAL A 343 3.78 -33.85 -9.60
C VAL A 343 5.11 -33.12 -9.49
N VAL A 344 6.22 -33.86 -9.51
CA VAL A 344 7.57 -33.28 -9.54
C VAL A 344 8.07 -33.27 -10.98
N LEU A 345 8.56 -32.12 -11.45
CA LEU A 345 9.15 -31.91 -12.77
C LEU A 345 10.66 -31.70 -12.67
N ASP A 346 11.41 -32.25 -13.63
CA ASP A 346 12.82 -31.94 -13.82
C ASP A 346 13.05 -30.59 -14.53
N ALA A 347 14.31 -30.16 -14.62
CA ALA A 347 14.70 -28.92 -15.30
C ALA A 347 14.37 -28.87 -16.82
N LYS A 348 13.87 -29.97 -17.40
CA LYS A 348 13.41 -30.07 -18.79
C LYS A 348 11.89 -30.25 -18.87
N ASP A 349 11.20 -29.96 -17.78
CA ASP A 349 9.76 -30.09 -17.55
C ASP A 349 9.23 -31.53 -17.66
N ARG A 350 10.05 -32.56 -17.40
CA ARG A 350 9.61 -33.95 -17.43
C ARG A 350 9.16 -34.42 -16.06
N VAL A 351 8.04 -35.13 -16.02
CA VAL A 351 7.51 -35.73 -14.79
C VAL A 351 8.49 -36.77 -14.26
N VAL A 352 8.91 -36.57 -13.01
CA VAL A 352 9.80 -37.45 -12.26
C VAL A 352 8.99 -38.37 -11.37
N SER A 353 8.01 -37.81 -10.67
CA SER A 353 7.14 -38.54 -9.76
C SER A 353 5.76 -37.90 -9.71
N VAL A 354 4.78 -38.73 -9.33
CA VAL A 354 3.38 -38.36 -9.09
C VAL A 354 2.94 -39.07 -7.83
N GLY A 355 2.26 -38.38 -6.93
CA GLY A 355 1.78 -38.98 -5.68
C GLY A 355 1.17 -37.96 -4.75
N ASP A 356 1.23 -38.26 -3.45
CA ASP A 356 0.68 -37.41 -2.40
C ASP A 356 1.45 -36.09 -2.27
N ARG A 357 0.76 -35.06 -1.77
CA ARG A 357 1.31 -33.73 -1.50
C ARG A 357 2.20 -33.76 -0.26
N THR A 358 3.52 -33.85 -0.44
CA THR A 358 4.51 -33.97 0.64
C THR A 358 5.93 -33.58 0.18
N GLY A 359 6.86 -33.46 1.11
CA GLY A 359 8.29 -33.23 0.86
C GLY A 359 8.65 -31.76 0.66
N SER A 360 9.66 -31.49 -0.18
CA SER A 360 10.15 -30.14 -0.49
C SER A 360 10.52 -30.03 -1.98
N VAL A 361 10.70 -28.80 -2.46
CA VAL A 361 11.19 -28.57 -3.83
C VAL A 361 12.71 -28.69 -3.84
N ALA A 362 13.23 -29.67 -4.57
CA ALA A 362 14.67 -29.80 -4.75
C ALA A 362 15.19 -28.73 -5.75
N PRO A 363 16.47 -28.29 -5.65
CA PRO A 363 17.04 -27.30 -6.58
C PRO A 363 16.87 -27.69 -8.05
N GLY A 364 16.49 -26.72 -8.89
CA GLY A 364 16.23 -26.92 -10.32
C GLY A 364 15.00 -27.78 -10.63
N ARG A 365 14.13 -28.05 -9.65
CA ARG A 365 12.86 -28.75 -9.84
C ARG A 365 11.70 -27.77 -9.78
N THR A 366 10.60 -28.16 -10.40
CA THR A 366 9.30 -27.52 -10.22
C THR A 366 8.35 -28.55 -9.68
N VAL A 367 7.46 -28.14 -8.77
CA VAL A 367 6.40 -29.02 -8.26
C VAL A 367 5.05 -28.44 -8.64
N LEU A 368 4.13 -29.27 -9.11
CA LEU A 368 2.72 -28.90 -9.29
C LEU A 368 1.90 -29.61 -8.22
N GLN A 369 1.10 -28.88 -7.44
CA GLN A 369 0.10 -29.46 -6.55
C GLN A 369 -1.30 -29.10 -7.04
N GLY A 370 -2.14 -30.11 -7.27
CA GLY A 370 -3.53 -29.95 -7.65
C GLY A 370 -4.47 -30.41 -6.54
N ILE A 371 -5.56 -29.67 -6.32
CA ILE A 371 -6.71 -30.05 -5.49
C ILE A 371 -7.99 -30.01 -6.35
N GLY A 372 -9.01 -30.76 -5.94
CA GLY A 372 -10.28 -30.84 -6.67
C GLY A 372 -10.05 -31.27 -8.13
N SER A 373 -10.71 -30.61 -9.08
CA SER A 373 -10.58 -30.94 -10.51
C SER A 373 -9.15 -30.83 -11.07
N ALA A 374 -8.28 -30.02 -10.44
CA ALA A 374 -6.87 -29.94 -10.83
C ALA A 374 -6.09 -31.21 -10.45
N ALA A 375 -6.46 -31.87 -9.34
CA ALA A 375 -5.89 -33.16 -8.96
C ALA A 375 -6.28 -34.25 -9.96
N ASP A 376 -7.53 -34.24 -10.42
CA ASP A 376 -8.02 -35.15 -11.47
C ASP A 376 -7.24 -34.96 -12.77
N TRP A 377 -7.03 -33.70 -13.19
CA TRP A 377 -6.24 -33.37 -14.37
C TRP A 377 -4.79 -33.87 -14.28
N LEU A 378 -4.12 -33.67 -13.12
CA LEU A 378 -2.76 -34.19 -12.92
C LEU A 378 -2.74 -35.72 -12.95
N THR A 379 -3.72 -36.39 -12.33
CA THR A 379 -3.84 -37.85 -12.33
C THR A 379 -3.96 -38.41 -13.74
N GLU A 380 -4.78 -37.76 -14.57
CA GLU A 380 -5.01 -38.16 -15.95
C GLU A 380 -3.77 -37.94 -16.83
N HIS A 381 -3.13 -36.77 -16.73
CA HIS A 381 -2.17 -36.32 -17.74
C HIS A 381 -0.69 -36.34 -17.32
N ALA A 382 -0.37 -36.31 -16.03
CA ALA A 382 1.01 -36.35 -15.55
C ALA A 382 1.50 -37.80 -15.46
N LYS A 383 2.11 -38.32 -16.52
CA LYS A 383 2.76 -39.65 -16.47
C LYS A 383 4.28 -39.49 -16.43
N VAL A 384 4.95 -40.29 -15.61
CA VAL A 384 6.43 -40.27 -15.47
C VAL A 384 7.12 -40.30 -16.84
N GLY A 385 8.10 -39.43 -17.03
CA GLY A 385 8.85 -39.22 -18.27
C GLY A 385 8.18 -38.32 -19.30
N ARG A 386 6.87 -38.06 -19.21
CA ARG A 386 6.16 -37.13 -20.09
C ARG A 386 6.49 -35.68 -19.74
N LYS A 387 6.41 -34.81 -20.74
CA LYS A 387 6.65 -33.37 -20.57
C LYS A 387 5.36 -32.65 -20.17
N ILE A 388 5.44 -31.76 -19.17
CA ILE A 388 4.40 -30.79 -18.83
C ILE A 388 5.02 -29.38 -18.94
N SER A 389 4.79 -28.69 -20.05
CA SER A 389 5.36 -27.34 -20.23
C SER A 389 4.51 -26.27 -19.57
N THR A 390 5.15 -25.26 -18.98
CA THR A 390 4.47 -24.09 -18.41
C THR A 390 4.59 -22.89 -19.35
N LYS A 391 3.50 -22.14 -19.49
CA LYS A 391 3.46 -20.86 -20.20
C LYS A 391 2.99 -19.78 -19.25
N GLU A 392 3.84 -18.79 -19.04
CA GLU A 392 3.59 -17.66 -18.14
C GLU A 392 3.41 -16.39 -18.97
N VAL A 393 2.39 -15.60 -18.66
CA VAL A 393 2.10 -14.35 -19.36
C VAL A 393 1.75 -13.29 -18.32
N ILE A 394 2.53 -12.21 -18.32
CA ILE A 394 2.27 -10.99 -17.56
C ILE A 394 1.78 -9.92 -18.54
N ARG A 395 0.73 -9.17 -18.17
CA ARG A 395 0.22 -8.06 -18.97
C ARG A 395 0.05 -6.79 -18.13
N ASP A 396 0.33 -5.65 -18.74
CA ASP A 396 -0.02 -4.34 -18.17
C ASP A 396 -1.52 -4.01 -18.37
N GLY A 397 -1.97 -2.91 -17.77
CA GLY A 397 -3.36 -2.43 -17.86
C GLY A 397 -3.83 -2.10 -19.29
N ASP A 398 -2.91 -1.89 -20.23
CA ASP A 398 -3.22 -1.71 -21.67
C ASP A 398 -3.22 -3.06 -22.43
N GLY A 399 -3.06 -4.17 -21.71
CA GLY A 399 -3.01 -5.51 -22.26
C GLY A 399 -1.69 -5.86 -22.96
N ARG A 400 -0.65 -5.03 -22.90
CA ARG A 400 0.66 -5.33 -23.51
C ARG A 400 1.39 -6.35 -22.66
N LYS A 401 2.14 -7.24 -23.31
CA LYS A 401 2.94 -8.24 -22.60
C LYS A 401 4.15 -7.60 -21.94
N VAL A 402 4.32 -7.82 -20.65
CA VAL A 402 5.57 -7.51 -19.93
C VAL A 402 6.47 -8.74 -20.07
N LYS A 403 7.66 -8.54 -20.65
CA LYS A 403 8.67 -9.60 -20.80
C LYS A 403 9.78 -9.32 -19.81
N LEU A 404 10.05 -10.29 -18.95
CA LEU A 404 11.12 -10.20 -17.97
C LEU A 404 12.39 -10.82 -18.54
N GLY A 405 13.48 -10.07 -18.45
CA GLY A 405 14.84 -10.55 -18.62
C GLY A 405 15.51 -10.84 -17.29
N ARG A 406 16.74 -11.34 -17.38
CA ARG A 406 17.61 -11.49 -16.21
C ARG A 406 17.82 -10.11 -15.54
N ARG A 407 17.81 -10.06 -14.22
CA ARG A 407 17.85 -8.85 -13.37
C ARG A 407 16.60 -7.98 -13.40
N ASP A 408 15.54 -8.40 -14.07
CA ASP A 408 14.27 -7.69 -13.97
C ASP A 408 13.54 -8.15 -12.71
N SER A 409 12.89 -7.23 -12.01
CA SER A 409 12.08 -7.50 -10.83
C SER A 409 10.70 -6.86 -10.93
N ILE A 410 9.70 -7.51 -10.35
CA ILE A 410 8.37 -6.95 -10.14
C ILE A 410 8.07 -7.03 -8.64
N VAL A 411 7.64 -5.91 -8.07
CA VAL A 411 7.13 -5.81 -6.71
C VAL A 411 5.73 -5.24 -6.76
N SER A 412 4.73 -6.04 -6.40
CA SER A 412 3.34 -5.58 -6.34
C SER A 412 2.92 -5.25 -4.91
N ALA A 413 2.25 -4.12 -4.81
CA ALA A 413 1.55 -3.64 -3.63
C ALA A 413 0.31 -2.89 -4.14
N ALA A 414 -0.19 -1.90 -3.41
CA ALA A 414 -1.26 -1.03 -3.88
C ALA A 414 -1.49 0.13 -2.90
N PRO A 415 -2.17 1.21 -3.33
CA PRO A 415 -2.65 1.44 -4.70
C PRO A 415 -1.67 2.29 -5.52
N THR A 416 -1.97 2.47 -6.81
CA THR A 416 -1.49 3.63 -7.56
C THR A 416 -1.85 4.91 -6.78
N LEU A 417 -0.93 5.87 -6.75
CA LEU A 417 -1.07 7.16 -6.07
C LEU A 417 -1.06 8.32 -7.06
N VAL A 418 -0.17 8.22 -8.05
CA VAL A 418 0.07 9.26 -9.04
C VAL A 418 0.18 8.60 -10.40
N LYS A 419 -0.46 9.18 -11.41
CA LYS A 419 -0.37 8.77 -12.81
C LYS A 419 -0.34 10.00 -13.70
N ASP A 420 0.58 10.04 -14.66
CA ASP A 420 0.75 11.17 -15.58
C ASP A 420 0.90 12.54 -14.86
N GLY A 421 1.51 12.55 -13.67
CA GLY A 421 1.72 13.74 -12.82
C GLY A 421 0.50 14.24 -12.06
N ARG A 422 -0.62 13.50 -12.09
CA ARG A 422 -1.86 13.81 -11.38
C ARG A 422 -2.11 12.78 -10.29
N THR A 423 -2.76 13.21 -9.21
CA THR A 423 -3.27 12.27 -8.21
C THR A 423 -4.23 11.30 -8.89
N HIS A 424 -4.00 10.00 -8.72
CA HIS A 424 -4.77 8.92 -9.32
C HIS A 424 -4.78 7.74 -8.36
N ILE A 425 -5.55 7.88 -7.29
CA ILE A 425 -5.68 6.85 -6.26
C ILE A 425 -6.79 5.90 -6.67
N ASP A 426 -6.44 4.66 -6.99
CA ASP A 426 -7.35 3.60 -7.45
C ASP A 426 -7.52 2.53 -6.36
N ALA A 427 -7.82 2.97 -5.13
CA ALA A 427 -7.76 2.13 -3.94
C ALA A 427 -8.80 1.01 -3.92
N ALA A 428 -10.01 1.26 -4.41
CA ALA A 428 -11.07 0.26 -4.43
C ALA A 428 -10.93 -0.70 -5.62
N ALA A 429 -10.55 -0.19 -6.79
CA ALA A 429 -10.29 -1.00 -7.98
C ALA A 429 -9.13 -1.99 -7.74
N GLU A 430 -8.05 -1.54 -7.12
CA GLU A 430 -6.90 -2.38 -6.75
C GLU A 430 -7.15 -3.21 -5.48
N GLY A 431 -8.31 -3.01 -4.84
CA GLY A 431 -8.82 -3.84 -3.76
C GLY A 431 -8.18 -3.61 -2.41
N VAL A 432 -7.53 -2.47 -2.17
CA VAL A 432 -7.01 -2.07 -0.84
C VAL A 432 -8.01 -1.23 -0.03
N LEU A 433 -9.08 -0.76 -0.67
CA LEU A 433 -10.24 -0.18 -0.02
C LEU A 433 -11.50 -0.99 -0.38
N ASP A 434 -12.26 -1.41 0.63
CA ASP A 434 -13.61 -1.93 0.43
C ASP A 434 -14.63 -0.88 0.91
N PRO A 435 -15.42 -0.26 0.00
CA PRO A 435 -16.44 0.73 0.37
C PRO A 435 -17.51 0.23 1.36
N GLN A 436 -17.68 -1.08 1.48
CA GLN A 436 -18.67 -1.72 2.36
C GLN A 436 -18.05 -2.17 3.69
N ASP A 437 -16.73 -2.06 3.86
CA ASP A 437 -16.04 -2.31 5.12
C ASP A 437 -15.60 -1.00 5.78
N LEU A 438 -16.51 -0.44 6.59
CA LEU A 438 -16.25 0.77 7.37
C LEU A 438 -15.43 0.51 8.65
N SER A 439 -14.98 -0.73 8.87
CA SER A 439 -14.13 -1.09 10.02
C SER A 439 -12.65 -1.05 9.64
N PHE A 440 -12.12 -2.14 9.10
CA PHE A 440 -10.71 -2.24 8.70
C PHE A 440 -10.36 -1.28 7.56
N GLY A 441 -11.22 -1.19 6.54
CA GLY A 441 -10.98 -0.30 5.38
C GLY A 441 -10.80 1.17 5.80
N PHE A 442 -11.57 1.63 6.79
CA PHE A 442 -11.41 2.95 7.40
C PHE A 442 -10.03 3.12 8.02
N ALA A 443 -9.62 2.20 8.90
CA ALA A 443 -8.33 2.31 9.59
C ALA A 443 -7.14 2.23 8.62
N TRP A 444 -7.24 1.44 7.55
CA TRP A 444 -6.14 1.25 6.61
C TRP A 444 -5.98 2.40 5.61
N ALA A 445 -7.07 2.88 5.00
CA ALA A 445 -7.01 3.87 3.92
C ALA A 445 -7.17 5.32 4.42
N ASN A 446 -8.02 5.52 5.42
CA ASN A 446 -8.48 6.85 5.86
C ASN A 446 -7.73 7.40 7.07
N ASN A 447 -7.02 6.57 7.81
CA ASN A 447 -6.12 7.05 8.85
C ASN A 447 -4.69 7.17 8.31
N ARG A 448 -3.92 8.07 8.92
CA ARG A 448 -2.47 8.12 8.75
C ARG A 448 -1.86 6.81 9.21
N GLN A 449 -0.95 6.28 8.39
CA GLN A 449 -0.21 5.06 8.66
C GLN A 449 1.25 5.27 8.27
N PRO A 450 2.20 4.52 8.83
CA PRO A 450 3.52 4.40 8.25
C PRO A 450 3.37 3.90 6.80
N ARG A 451 4.08 4.52 5.87
CA ARG A 451 4.00 4.19 4.44
C ARG A 451 5.38 3.99 3.85
N THR A 452 5.46 3.06 2.91
CA THR A 452 6.55 2.99 1.95
C THR A 452 5.96 3.27 0.57
N MET A 453 6.62 4.07 -0.24
CA MET A 453 6.14 4.46 -1.57
C MET A 453 7.30 4.41 -2.57
N ALA A 454 6.96 4.10 -3.82
CA ALA A 454 7.89 4.18 -4.94
C ALA A 454 7.32 5.08 -6.02
N GLY A 455 8.17 5.89 -6.65
CA GLY A 455 7.76 6.78 -7.73
C GLY A 455 8.85 7.04 -8.75
N ILE A 456 8.45 7.56 -9.89
CA ILE A 456 9.32 7.88 -11.02
C ILE A 456 9.06 9.34 -11.38
N ASP A 457 10.10 10.15 -11.46
CA ASP A 457 9.95 11.54 -11.88
C ASP A 457 10.06 11.72 -13.41
N LYS A 458 9.85 12.95 -13.92
CA LYS A 458 9.99 13.26 -15.35
C LYS A 458 11.37 12.97 -15.93
N LYS A 459 12.39 12.86 -15.08
CA LYS A 459 13.75 12.53 -15.44
C LYS A 459 13.98 11.02 -15.34
N GLY A 460 12.98 10.18 -15.08
CA GLY A 460 13.15 8.74 -14.92
C GLY A 460 13.95 8.36 -13.66
N ARG A 461 14.14 9.28 -12.71
CA ARG A 461 14.78 8.97 -11.43
C ARG A 461 13.79 8.17 -10.59
N LEU A 462 14.27 7.11 -9.95
CA LEU A 462 13.49 6.35 -8.97
C LEU A 462 13.51 7.08 -7.63
N LEU A 463 12.33 7.21 -7.03
CA LEU A 463 12.10 7.75 -5.71
C LEU A 463 11.64 6.59 -4.82
N LEU A 464 12.35 6.32 -3.73
CA LEU A 464 11.90 5.40 -2.68
C LEU A 464 11.70 6.21 -1.41
N VAL A 465 10.50 6.14 -0.84
CA VAL A 465 10.10 7.00 0.28
C VAL A 465 9.58 6.14 1.41
N THR A 466 10.04 6.40 2.64
CA THR A 466 9.43 5.87 3.86
C THR A 466 8.97 7.02 4.74
N VAL A 467 7.79 6.85 5.33
CA VAL A 467 7.18 7.77 6.29
C VAL A 467 6.92 6.97 7.55
N ASP A 468 7.48 7.41 8.68
CA ASP A 468 7.20 6.81 9.97
C ASP A 468 5.74 7.07 10.36
N GLY A 469 5.19 6.31 11.30
CA GLY A 469 3.80 6.53 11.71
C GLY A 469 3.44 5.83 13.01
N ARG A 470 2.18 5.97 13.42
CA ARG A 470 1.62 5.40 14.67
C ARG A 470 2.32 5.87 15.95
N THR A 471 2.99 7.02 15.91
CA THR A 471 3.60 7.64 17.09
C THR A 471 2.81 8.90 17.44
N ALA A 472 1.94 8.83 18.45
CA ALA A 472 1.13 9.97 18.87
C ALA A 472 2.02 11.12 19.38
N GLY A 473 1.87 12.32 18.82
CA GLY A 473 2.75 13.47 19.08
C GLY A 473 4.18 13.34 18.51
N GLY A 474 4.42 12.28 17.73
CA GLY A 474 5.61 12.07 16.89
C GLY A 474 5.15 11.93 15.44
N SER A 475 5.77 11.03 14.67
CA SER A 475 5.32 10.77 13.30
C SER A 475 3.96 10.08 13.28
N GLU A 476 2.96 10.69 12.66
CA GLU A 476 1.60 10.14 12.61
C GLU A 476 1.43 9.19 11.42
N GLY A 477 2.09 9.52 10.31
CA GLY A 477 2.11 8.78 9.06
C GLY A 477 1.38 9.52 7.94
N PHE A 478 1.22 8.88 6.79
CA PHE A 478 0.43 9.45 5.70
C PHE A 478 -0.85 8.65 5.45
N THR A 479 -1.93 9.38 5.17
CA THR A 479 -3.03 8.87 4.38
C THR A 479 -2.57 8.65 2.93
N LEU A 480 -3.33 7.88 2.14
CA LEU A 480 -3.01 7.72 0.72
C LEU A 480 -3.01 9.05 -0.05
N ALA A 481 -3.91 9.96 0.31
CA ALA A 481 -4.02 11.29 -0.32
C ALA A 481 -2.79 12.16 -0.04
N GLU A 482 -2.30 12.16 1.20
CA GLU A 482 -1.07 12.87 1.58
C GLU A 482 0.16 12.24 0.93
N GLY A 483 0.22 10.90 0.87
CA GLY A 483 1.26 10.18 0.14
C GLY A 483 1.31 10.59 -1.34
N ALA A 484 0.16 10.61 -2.02
CA ALA A 484 0.08 11.06 -3.41
C ALA A 484 0.50 12.53 -3.57
N ALA A 485 0.03 13.42 -2.69
CA ALA A 485 0.41 14.84 -2.71
C ALA A 485 1.93 15.02 -2.49
N PHE A 486 2.51 14.27 -1.56
CA PHE A 486 3.94 14.31 -1.26
C PHE A 486 4.77 13.77 -2.43
N MET A 487 4.42 12.62 -3.01
CA MET A 487 5.10 12.08 -4.19
C MET A 487 5.06 13.06 -5.37
N ARG A 488 3.93 13.73 -5.60
CA ARG A 488 3.82 14.81 -6.61
C ARG A 488 4.72 16.00 -6.28
N SER A 489 4.83 16.37 -5.01
CA SER A 489 5.73 17.46 -4.57
C SER A 489 7.20 17.15 -4.83
N LEU A 490 7.59 15.87 -4.80
CA LEU A 490 8.92 15.38 -5.19
C LEU A 490 9.14 15.35 -6.71
N GLY A 491 8.09 15.61 -7.50
CA GLY A 491 8.12 15.60 -8.96
C GLY A 491 7.79 14.25 -9.60
N ALA A 492 7.26 13.29 -8.82
CA ALA A 492 6.80 12.02 -9.37
C ALA A 492 5.70 12.26 -10.43
N VAL A 493 5.86 11.61 -11.58
CA VAL A 493 4.81 11.50 -12.61
C VAL A 493 4.00 10.23 -12.45
N ASP A 494 4.64 9.16 -11.98
CA ASP A 494 3.98 7.92 -11.61
C ASP A 494 4.45 7.54 -10.22
N ALA A 495 3.54 7.07 -9.37
CA ALA A 495 3.86 6.59 -8.03
C ALA A 495 2.83 5.55 -7.56
N LEU A 496 3.28 4.59 -6.77
CA LEU A 496 2.43 3.66 -6.03
C LEU A 496 2.83 3.61 -4.56
N ASN A 497 1.87 3.18 -3.74
CA ASN A 497 2.12 2.76 -2.37
C ASN A 497 2.64 1.31 -2.35
N LEU A 498 3.73 1.07 -1.60
CA LEU A 498 4.28 -0.24 -1.27
C LEU A 498 3.70 -0.77 0.05
N ASP A 499 4.18 -1.90 0.57
CA ASP A 499 3.71 -2.36 1.88
C ASP A 499 4.07 -1.35 2.99
N GLY A 500 3.17 -1.20 3.96
CA GLY A 500 3.20 -0.13 4.95
C GLY A 500 3.13 -0.63 6.40
N GLY A 501 2.70 0.24 7.30
CA GLY A 501 2.55 -0.09 8.71
C GLY A 501 3.88 -0.53 9.34
N GLY A 502 3.87 -1.63 10.09
CA GLY A 502 5.08 -2.15 10.73
C GLY A 502 6.15 -2.63 9.75
N SER A 503 5.80 -2.83 8.47
CA SER A 503 6.73 -3.20 7.42
C SER A 503 7.58 -2.03 6.93
N SER A 504 7.14 -0.78 7.13
CA SER A 504 7.82 0.41 6.60
C SER A 504 9.20 0.60 7.21
N ALA A 505 10.22 0.35 6.40
CA ALA A 505 11.61 0.43 6.80
C ALA A 505 12.49 0.95 5.65
N MET A 506 13.44 1.83 5.97
CA MET A 506 14.53 2.24 5.09
C MET A 506 15.86 2.01 5.82
N ALA A 507 16.79 1.35 5.14
CA ALA A 507 18.16 1.22 5.56
C ALA A 507 19.09 1.96 4.60
N VAL A 508 20.12 2.63 5.14
CA VAL A 508 21.18 3.28 4.37
C VAL A 508 22.51 2.68 4.81
N ASN A 509 23.29 2.15 3.87
CA ASN A 509 24.52 1.41 4.15
C ASN A 509 24.32 0.30 5.21
N GLY A 510 23.21 -0.43 5.11
CA GLY A 510 22.86 -1.51 6.05
C GLY A 510 22.36 -1.05 7.44
N VAL A 511 22.21 0.26 7.67
CA VAL A 511 21.74 0.81 8.95
C VAL A 511 20.33 1.36 8.78
N LEU A 512 19.40 0.90 9.61
CA LEU A 512 18.03 1.43 9.67
C LEU A 512 18.03 2.93 9.99
N VAL A 513 17.35 3.74 9.18
CA VAL A 513 17.33 5.21 9.34
C VAL A 513 16.00 5.78 9.83
N ASN A 514 14.92 4.98 9.76
CA ASN A 514 13.57 5.39 10.15
C ASN A 514 13.12 4.66 11.43
N HIS A 515 11.94 4.98 11.96
CA HIS A 515 11.38 4.38 13.18
C HIS A 515 10.24 3.39 12.86
N PRO A 516 10.49 2.05 12.94
CA PRO A 516 9.44 1.06 12.73
C PRO A 516 8.33 1.18 13.77
N SER A 517 7.08 0.98 13.33
CA SER A 517 5.92 1.20 14.20
C SER A 517 5.55 0.04 15.12
N ASP A 518 6.06 -1.17 14.85
CA ASP A 518 5.72 -2.33 15.66
C ASP A 518 6.46 -2.28 17.00
N ALA A 519 5.77 -2.61 18.09
CA ALA A 519 6.35 -2.59 19.44
C ALA A 519 7.56 -3.53 19.60
N THR A 520 7.68 -4.54 18.74
CA THR A 520 8.80 -5.49 18.68
C THR A 520 9.99 -5.00 17.86
N GLY A 521 9.93 -3.79 17.29
CA GLY A 521 10.95 -3.23 16.41
C GLY A 521 10.69 -3.48 14.93
N GLU A 522 11.76 -3.51 14.14
CA GLU A 522 11.67 -3.71 12.68
C GLU A 522 11.03 -5.06 12.34
N ARG A 523 9.99 -5.04 11.50
CA ARG A 523 9.30 -6.24 11.05
C ARG A 523 10.12 -6.98 10.00
N ALA A 524 10.18 -8.30 10.13
CA ALA A 524 10.67 -9.16 9.05
C ALA A 524 9.62 -9.23 7.92
N VAL A 525 10.03 -8.91 6.70
CA VAL A 525 9.17 -8.81 5.50
C VAL A 525 9.50 -9.91 4.48
N GLY A 526 8.56 -10.19 3.57
CA GLY A 526 8.74 -11.23 2.54
C GLY A 526 9.72 -10.85 1.43
N ASP A 527 9.81 -9.57 1.10
CA ASP A 527 10.72 -9.05 0.08
C ASP A 527 11.14 -7.60 0.37
N THR A 528 12.21 -7.19 -0.30
CA THR A 528 12.80 -5.86 -0.16
C THR A 528 13.31 -5.35 -1.50
N ILE A 529 13.40 -4.03 -1.67
CA ILE A 529 14.02 -3.37 -2.81
C ILE A 529 15.39 -2.85 -2.37
N GLN A 530 16.43 -3.21 -3.11
CA GLN A 530 17.83 -3.00 -2.74
C GLN A 530 18.57 -2.24 -3.83
N VAL A 531 19.26 -1.17 -3.45
CA VAL A 531 20.13 -0.35 -4.30
C VAL A 531 21.57 -0.77 -4.03
N LEU A 532 22.18 -1.49 -4.97
CA LEU A 532 23.49 -2.11 -4.83
C LEU A 532 24.54 -1.33 -5.63
N ALA A 533 25.72 -1.14 -5.05
CA ALA A 533 26.84 -0.50 -5.77
C ALA A 533 27.22 -1.28 -7.04
N GLY A 534 27.70 -0.55 -8.06
CA GLY A 534 28.27 -1.18 -9.26
C GLY A 534 29.48 -2.03 -8.88
N ARG A 535 29.56 -3.24 -9.44
CA ARG A 535 30.74 -4.10 -9.30
C ARG A 535 31.90 -3.61 -10.15
#